data_AF-A0A955KU89-F1
#
_entry.id   AF-A0A955KU89-F1
#
_cell.length_a   1.000
_cell.length_b   1.000
_cell.length_c   1.000
_cell.angle_alpha   90.00
_cell.angle_beta   90.00
_cell.angle_gamma   90.00
#
_symmetry.space_group_name_H-M   'P 1'
#
loop_
_entity.id
_entity.type
_entity.pdbx_description
1 polymer ?
#
loop_
_entity_poly.entity_id
_entity_poly.type
_entity_poly.pdbx_seq_one_letter_code
_entity_poly.pdbx_strand_id
1 'polypeptide(L)'
;MALRFAQTSHGAKLVIIGLLLLVSYLLFTLTSSVYRSHQLDVVIREFEVENSRIEEEIRNKSEELGYYNSEAYIEKIAKQNLGLVNYGEEVIIIPEEVLDSAVDENGQRIAELEDTRYESMSNVQKWGQFFFDR
;
A
#
# COMPACT_ATOMS: atom_id res chain seq x y z
N MET A 1 -43.34 -41.84 45.21
CA MET A 1 -41.92 -41.52 45.51
C MET A 1 -41.75 -40.02 45.40
N ALA A 2 -42.03 -39.28 46.47
CA ALA A 2 -42.08 -37.82 46.43
C ALA A 2 -40.67 -37.25 46.60
N LEU A 3 -40.15 -36.60 45.55
CA LEU A 3 -38.91 -35.83 45.59
C LEU A 3 -39.09 -34.65 46.57
N ARG A 4 -38.57 -34.81 47.77
CA ARG A 4 -38.46 -33.73 48.75
C ARG A 4 -37.34 -32.80 48.28
N PHE A 5 -37.70 -31.67 47.68
CA PHE A 5 -36.77 -30.56 47.51
C PHE A 5 -36.32 -30.11 48.91
N ALA A 6 -35.06 -30.38 49.21
CA ALA A 6 -34.45 -30.03 50.48
C ALA A 6 -34.61 -28.54 50.74
N GLN A 7 -35.10 -28.20 51.93
CA GLN A 7 -35.22 -26.84 52.42
C GLN A 7 -33.81 -26.30 52.61
N THR A 8 -33.24 -25.69 51.57
CA THR A 8 -31.86 -25.17 51.59
C THR A 8 -31.76 -24.08 52.65
N SER A 9 -30.86 -24.27 53.63
CA SER A 9 -30.64 -23.27 54.68
C SER A 9 -30.21 -21.93 54.06
N HIS A 10 -30.59 -20.81 54.68
CA HIS A 10 -30.23 -19.47 54.18
C HIS A 10 -28.72 -19.31 53.96
N GLY A 11 -27.89 -20.02 54.72
CA GLY A 11 -26.43 -20.07 54.52
C GLY A 11 -26.01 -20.68 53.18
N ALA A 12 -26.62 -21.79 52.76
CA ALA A 12 -26.29 -22.42 51.48
C ALA A 12 -26.62 -21.51 50.29
N LYS A 13 -27.73 -20.75 50.38
CA LYS A 13 -28.10 -19.76 49.35
C LYS A 13 -27.09 -18.63 49.25
N LEU A 14 -26.60 -18.12 50.37
CA LEU A 14 -25.57 -17.07 50.41
C LEU A 14 -24.24 -17.55 49.81
N VAL A 15 -23.83 -18.78 50.10
CA VAL A 15 -22.62 -19.38 49.51
C VAL A 15 -22.75 -19.50 47.98
N ILE A 16 -23.90 -19.97 47.48
CA ILE A 16 -24.15 -20.09 46.04
C ILE A 16 -24.11 -18.71 45.36
N ILE A 17 -24.73 -17.69 45.98
CA ILE A 17 -24.70 -16.31 45.45
C ILE A 17 -23.26 -15.77 45.43
N GLY A 18 -22.49 -15.97 46.50
CA GLY A 18 -21.08 -15.56 46.54
C GLY A 18 -20.24 -16.24 45.47
N LEU A 19 -20.48 -17.53 45.21
CA LEU A 19 -19.79 -18.29 44.17
C LEU A 19 -20.18 -17.81 42.77
N LEU A 20 -21.46 -17.49 42.55
CA LEU A 20 -21.93 -16.89 41.30
C LEU A 20 -21.28 -15.54 41.03
N LEU A 21 -21.17 -14.69 42.05
CA LEU A 21 -20.50 -13.39 41.93
C LEU A 21 -19.01 -13.55 41.63
N LEU A 22 -18.33 -14.50 42.28
CA LEU A 22 -16.92 -14.81 42.03
C LEU A 22 -16.70 -15.25 40.57
N VAL A 23 -17.52 -16.18 40.08
CA VAL A 23 -17.43 -16.68 38.70
C VAL A 23 -17.72 -15.55 37.71
N SER A 24 -18.74 -14.72 37.97
CA SER A 24 -19.06 -13.56 37.13
C SER A 24 -17.91 -12.56 37.07
N TYR A 25 -17.29 -12.27 38.21
CA TYR A 25 -16.11 -11.39 38.28
C TYR A 25 -14.93 -11.97 37.47
N LEU A 26 -14.65 -13.27 37.61
CA LEU A 26 -13.56 -13.92 36.89
C LEU A 26 -13.80 -13.90 35.37
N LEU A 27 -15.03 -14.17 34.93
CA LEU A 27 -15.41 -14.07 33.51
C LEU A 27 -15.27 -12.64 32.97
N PHE A 28 -15.67 -11.65 33.76
CA PHE A 28 -15.51 -10.24 33.40
C PHE A 28 -14.04 -9.85 33.24
N THR A 29 -13.19 -10.22 34.20
CA THR A 29 -11.74 -9.94 34.15
C THR A 29 -11.07 -10.63 32.96
N LEU A 30 -11.41 -11.91 32.70
CA LEU A 30 -10.87 -12.65 31.57
C LEU A 30 -11.25 -12.00 30.24
N THR A 31 -12.53 -11.67 30.08
CA THR A 31 -13.06 -11.04 28.85
C THR A 31 -12.39 -9.69 28.60
N SER A 32 -12.28 -8.86 29.64
CA SER A 32 -11.61 -7.56 29.58
C SER A 32 -10.13 -7.69 29.21
N SER A 33 -9.44 -8.69 29.79
CA SER A 33 -8.04 -8.94 29.48
C SER A 33 -7.81 -9.39 28.04
N VAL A 34 -8.66 -10.29 27.52
CA VAL A 34 -8.58 -10.75 26.13
C VAL A 34 -8.84 -9.60 25.16
N TYR A 35 -9.84 -8.76 25.44
CA TYR A 35 -10.14 -7.59 24.60
C TYR A 35 -8.97 -6.61 24.56
N ARG A 36 -8.37 -6.31 25.71
CA ARG A 36 -7.18 -5.44 25.80
C ARG A 36 -5.96 -6.03 25.09
N SER A 37 -5.77 -7.35 25.17
CA SER A 37 -4.66 -8.04 24.46
C SER A 37 -4.80 -7.86 22.95
N HIS A 38 -5.99 -8.10 22.40
CA HIS A 38 -6.21 -7.94 20.95
C HIS A 38 -5.98 -6.52 20.47
N GLN A 39 -6.43 -5.51 21.22
CA GLN A 39 -6.17 -4.12 20.86
C GLN A 39 -4.66 -3.81 20.88
N LEU A 40 -3.93 -4.35 21.84
CA LEU A 40 -2.49 -4.15 21.93
C LEU A 40 -1.76 -4.81 20.76
N ASP A 41 -2.17 -6.02 20.35
CA ASP A 41 -1.58 -6.73 19.20
C ASP A 41 -1.81 -5.98 17.89
N VAL A 42 -2.98 -5.34 17.72
CA VAL A 42 -3.26 -4.49 16.56
C VAL A 42 -2.32 -3.29 16.51
N VAL A 43 -2.14 -2.61 17.64
CA VAL A 43 -1.25 -1.45 17.74
C VAL A 43 0.21 -1.85 17.49
N ILE A 44 0.66 -2.98 18.05
CA ILE A 44 2.01 -3.51 17.79
C ILE A 44 2.19 -3.77 16.30
N ARG A 45 1.24 -4.44 15.65
CA ARG A 45 1.30 -4.72 14.21
C ARG A 45 1.35 -3.45 13.38
N GLU A 46 0.58 -2.43 13.74
CA GLU A 46 0.60 -1.14 13.06
C GLU A 46 1.99 -0.48 13.14
N PHE A 47 2.61 -0.48 14.32
CA PHE A 47 3.97 0.03 14.48
C PHE A 47 5.03 -0.80 13.76
N GLU A 48 4.89 -2.13 13.71
CA GLU A 48 5.79 -3.00 12.95
C GLU A 48 5.72 -2.72 11.44
N VAL A 49 4.51 -2.55 10.91
CA VAL A 49 4.29 -2.19 9.49
C VAL A 49 4.90 -0.83 9.18
N GLU A 50 4.67 0.16 10.04
CA GLU A 50 5.21 1.51 9.84
C GLU A 50 6.75 1.53 9.91
N ASN A 51 7.36 0.80 10.85
CA ASN A 51 8.81 0.65 10.91
C ASN A 51 9.36 0.02 9.63
N SER A 52 8.75 -1.07 9.15
CA SER A 52 9.19 -1.73 7.91
C SER A 52 9.08 -0.79 6.70
N ARG A 53 8.03 0.03 6.64
CA ARG A 53 7.84 1.03 5.58
C ARG A 53 8.94 2.10 5.63
N ILE A 54 9.26 2.60 6.81
CA ILE A 54 10.31 3.61 7.01
C ILE A 54 11.69 3.03 6.65
N GLU A 55 11.98 1.79 7.03
CA GLU A 55 13.24 1.13 6.67
C GLU A 55 13.38 0.96 5.15
N GLU A 56 12.31 0.63 4.46
CA GLU A 56 12.29 0.56 2.99
C GLU A 56 12.51 1.95 2.36
N GLU A 57 11.85 2.98 2.90
CA GLU A 57 12.04 4.36 2.45
C GLU A 57 13.50 4.83 2.64
N ILE A 58 14.14 4.47 3.76
CA ILE A 58 15.55 4.76 4.01
C ILE A 58 16.44 4.05 2.99
N ARG A 59 16.20 2.77 2.68
CA ARG A 59 16.97 2.02 1.67
C ARG A 59 16.85 2.67 0.30
N ASN A 60 15.63 2.95 -0.15
CA ASN A 60 15.40 3.55 -1.47
C ASN A 60 16.06 4.92 -1.58
N LYS A 61 15.91 5.79 -0.56
CA LYS A 61 16.58 7.09 -0.54
C LYS A 61 18.11 6.96 -0.51
N SER A 62 18.64 5.97 0.19
CA SER A 62 20.08 5.70 0.22
C SER A 62 20.59 5.27 -1.16
N GLU A 63 19.83 4.47 -1.90
CA GLU A 63 20.18 4.07 -3.26
C GLU A 63 20.13 5.25 -4.23
N GLU A 64 19.11 6.10 -4.15
CA GLU A 64 19.01 7.34 -4.94
C GLU A 64 20.20 8.28 -4.66
N LEU A 65 20.55 8.48 -3.39
CA LEU A 65 21.72 9.25 -3.01
C LEU A 65 23.02 8.63 -3.54
N GLY A 66 23.11 7.30 -3.54
CA GLY A 66 24.23 6.58 -4.16
C GLY A 66 24.35 6.90 -5.64
N TYR A 67 23.23 6.90 -6.38
CA TYR A 67 23.19 7.28 -7.78
C TYR A 67 23.60 8.74 -8.01
N TYR A 68 23.09 9.69 -7.23
CA TYR A 68 23.46 11.10 -7.38
C TYR A 68 24.93 11.39 -7.07
N ASN A 69 25.56 10.58 -6.22
CA ASN A 69 26.99 10.67 -5.95
C ASN A 69 27.86 9.86 -6.92
N SER A 70 27.24 9.10 -7.84
CA SER A 70 27.98 8.26 -8.78
C SER A 70 28.65 9.08 -9.89
N GLU A 71 29.77 8.55 -10.41
CA GLU A 71 30.46 9.14 -11.57
C GLU A 71 29.53 9.22 -12.79
N ALA A 72 28.64 8.24 -12.96
CA ALA A 72 27.66 8.23 -14.05
C ALA A 72 26.69 9.41 -14.00
N TYR A 73 26.24 9.81 -12.81
CA TYR A 73 25.39 10.98 -12.65
C TYR A 73 26.17 12.28 -12.90
N ILE A 74 27.40 12.38 -12.38
CA ILE A 74 28.29 13.52 -12.63
C ILE A 74 28.54 13.68 -14.13
N GLU A 75 28.85 12.58 -14.82
CA GLU A 75 29.08 12.55 -16.26
C GLU A 75 27.81 12.92 -17.05
N LYS A 76 26.64 12.39 -16.67
CA LYS A 76 25.36 12.76 -17.28
C LYS A 76 25.13 14.27 -17.19
N ILE A 77 25.31 14.85 -16.00
CA ILE A 77 25.13 16.29 -15.78
C ILE A 77 26.18 17.12 -16.53
N ALA A 78 27.43 16.68 -16.55
CA ALA A 78 28.51 17.32 -17.32
C ALA A 78 28.21 17.33 -18.83
N LYS A 79 27.76 16.21 -19.37
CA LYS A 79 27.35 16.07 -20.78
C LYS A 79 26.15 16.96 -21.11
N GLN A 80 25.10 16.91 -20.28
CA GLN A 80 23.85 17.65 -20.50
C GLN A 80 24.01 19.16 -20.36
N ASN A 81 24.72 19.63 -19.34
CA ASN A 81 24.76 21.06 -19.01
C ASN A 81 25.98 21.78 -19.58
N LEU A 82 27.11 21.08 -19.72
CA LEU A 82 28.37 21.69 -20.17
C LEU A 82 28.74 21.27 -21.59
N GLY A 83 27.96 20.38 -22.22
CA GLY A 83 28.25 19.85 -23.56
C GLY A 83 29.62 19.14 -23.64
N LEU A 84 30.12 18.65 -22.50
CA LEU A 84 31.42 17.98 -22.42
C LEU A 84 31.34 16.61 -23.09
N VAL A 85 32.34 16.27 -23.89
CA VAL A 85 32.43 15.01 -24.64
C VAL A 85 33.82 14.43 -24.40
N ASN A 86 33.89 13.15 -24.00
CA ASN A 86 35.17 12.50 -23.74
C ASN A 86 35.87 12.11 -25.05
N TYR A 87 37.19 11.91 -24.98
CA TYR A 87 37.97 11.52 -26.15
C TYR A 87 37.55 10.13 -26.65
N GLY A 88 37.10 10.05 -27.90
CA GLY A 88 36.60 8.82 -28.53
C GLY A 88 35.08 8.64 -28.52
N GLU A 89 34.32 9.60 -27.98
CA GLU A 89 32.84 9.62 -28.06
C GLU A 89 32.36 10.36 -29.31
N GLU A 90 31.31 9.84 -29.95
CA GLU A 90 30.67 10.46 -31.12
C GLU A 90 29.39 11.20 -30.69
N VAL A 91 29.27 12.46 -31.12
CA VAL A 91 28.08 13.29 -30.83
C VAL A 91 27.12 13.21 -31.99
N ILE A 92 25.90 12.74 -31.71
CA ILE A 92 24.81 12.72 -32.70
C ILE A 92 23.95 13.97 -32.46
N ILE A 93 23.89 14.85 -33.46
CA ILE A 93 22.99 16.01 -33.46
C ILE A 93 21.78 15.65 -34.30
N ILE A 94 20.60 15.66 -33.68
CA ILE A 94 19.33 15.44 -34.38
C ILE A 94 18.73 16.83 -34.65
N PRO A 95 18.50 17.20 -35.93
CA PRO A 95 17.83 18.46 -36.26
C PRO A 95 16.41 18.49 -35.71
N GLU A 96 15.97 19.64 -35.21
CA GLU A 96 14.63 19.84 -34.63
C GLU A 96 13.52 19.49 -35.63
N GLU A 97 13.72 19.82 -36.91
CA GLU A 97 12.84 19.48 -38.03
C GLU A 97 12.57 17.96 -38.15
N VAL A 98 13.58 17.13 -37.87
CA VAL A 98 13.47 15.67 -37.91
C VAL A 98 12.77 15.16 -36.66
N LEU A 99 12.99 15.81 -35.51
CA LEU A 99 12.34 15.47 -34.25
C LEU A 99 10.84 15.76 -34.30
N ASP A 100 10.46 16.94 -34.78
CA ASP A 100 9.07 17.37 -34.92
C ASP A 100 8.32 16.48 -35.92
N SER A 101 8.96 16.18 -37.07
CA SER A 101 8.38 15.27 -38.06
C SER A 101 8.19 13.84 -37.50
N ALA A 102 9.14 13.33 -36.72
CA ALA A 102 9.05 11.99 -36.13
C ALA A 102 8.04 11.89 -34.97
N VAL A 103 7.86 12.99 -34.22
CA VAL A 103 6.85 13.07 -33.15
C VAL A 103 5.45 13.20 -33.77
N ASP A 104 5.29 13.99 -34.82
CA ASP A 104 4.00 14.15 -35.52
C ASP A 104 3.59 12.87 -36.23
N GLU A 105 4.49 12.17 -36.93
CA GLU A 105 4.19 10.90 -37.59
C GLU A 105 3.79 9.79 -36.59
N ASN A 106 4.49 9.71 -35.46
CA ASN A 106 4.16 8.73 -34.41
C ASN A 106 2.87 9.11 -33.68
N GLY A 107 2.64 10.40 -33.42
CA GLY A 107 1.40 10.90 -32.82
C GLY A 107 0.19 10.61 -33.69
N GLN A 108 0.31 10.84 -35.00
CA GLN A 108 -0.74 10.52 -35.98
C GLN A 108 -1.02 9.02 -36.06
N ARG A 109 0.02 8.18 -36.09
CA ARG A 109 -0.14 6.71 -36.08
C ARG A 109 -0.79 6.19 -34.80
N ILE A 110 -0.42 6.73 -33.64
CA ILE A 110 -1.03 6.35 -32.37
C ILE A 110 -2.50 6.77 -32.34
N ALA A 111 -2.82 7.99 -32.77
CA ALA A 111 -4.20 8.48 -32.85
C ALA A 111 -5.05 7.63 -33.80
N GLU A 112 -4.54 7.27 -34.98
CA GLU A 112 -5.23 6.40 -35.94
C GLU A 112 -5.47 4.99 -35.39
N LEU A 113 -4.51 4.44 -34.64
CA LEU A 113 -4.65 3.14 -33.96
C LEU A 113 -5.68 3.20 -32.83
N GLU A 114 -5.74 4.30 -32.08
CA GLU A 114 -6.72 4.50 -31.02
C GLU A 114 -8.13 4.69 -31.56
N ASP A 115 -8.30 5.45 -32.63
CA ASP A 115 -9.60 5.63 -33.30
C ASP A 115 -10.10 4.31 -33.89
N THR A 116 -9.23 3.55 -34.57
CA THR A 116 -9.59 2.21 -35.10
C THR A 116 -9.97 1.26 -33.97
N ARG A 117 -9.23 1.28 -32.86
CA ARG A 117 -9.54 0.49 -31.66
C ARG A 117 -10.89 0.90 -31.07
N TYR A 118 -11.14 2.19 -30.91
CA TYR A 118 -12.39 2.72 -30.38
C TYR A 118 -13.56 2.36 -31.29
N GLU A 119 -13.43 2.48 -32.60
CA GLU A 119 -14.48 2.10 -33.55
C GLU A 119 -14.81 0.60 -33.50
N SER A 120 -13.80 -0.26 -33.32
CA SER A 120 -13.99 -1.71 -33.22
C SER A 120 -14.66 -2.20 -31.92
N MET A 121 -14.76 -1.34 -30.90
CA MET A 121 -15.40 -1.69 -29.63
C MET A 121 -16.92 -1.71 -29.73
N SER A 122 -17.54 -2.65 -29.02
CA SER A 122 -18.99 -2.68 -28.84
C SER A 122 -19.48 -1.48 -28.03
N ASN A 123 -20.74 -1.07 -28.23
CA ASN A 123 -21.30 0.09 -27.51
C ASN A 123 -21.22 -0.05 -25.99
N VAL A 124 -21.36 -1.25 -25.44
CA VAL A 124 -21.25 -1.50 -23.99
C VAL A 124 -19.83 -1.20 -23.48
N GLN A 125 -18.81 -1.58 -24.24
CA GLN A 125 -17.42 -1.30 -23.89
C GLN A 125 -17.11 0.20 -23.94
N LYS A 126 -17.64 0.92 -24.95
CA LYS A 126 -17.51 2.38 -25.07
C LYS A 126 -18.10 3.11 -23.86
N TRP A 127 -19.28 2.70 -23.41
CA TRP A 127 -19.91 3.29 -22.22
C TRP A 127 -19.13 2.98 -20.94
N GLY A 128 -18.60 1.76 -20.79
CA GLY A 128 -17.76 1.39 -19.66
C GLY A 128 -16.51 2.29 -19.55
N GLN A 129 -15.79 2.46 -20.65
CA GLN A 129 -14.61 3.34 -20.66
C GLN A 129 -14.98 4.79 -20.31
N PHE A 130 -16.07 5.33 -20.86
CA PHE A 130 -16.51 6.70 -20.57
C PHE A 130 -16.81 6.96 -19.08
N PHE A 131 -17.38 5.98 -18.36
CA PHE A 131 -17.79 6.18 -16.98
C PHE A 131 -16.72 5.82 -15.94
N PHE A 132 -15.75 4.97 -16.27
CA PHE A 132 -14.81 4.41 -15.28
C PHE A 132 -13.33 4.73 -15.53
N ASP A 133 -12.97 5.30 -16.69
CA ASP A 133 -11.58 5.60 -17.07
C ASP A 133 -11.23 7.11 -16.92
N ARG A 134 -11.78 7.77 -15.89
CA ARG A 134 -11.56 9.20 -15.59
C ARG A 134 -10.84 9.43 -14.28
#